data_AF-A0A4R3K6S6-F1
#
_entry.id   AF-A0A4R3K6S6-F1
#
_cell.length_a   1.000
_cell.length_b   1.000
_cell.length_c   1.000
_cell.angle_alpha   90.00
_cell.angle_beta   90.00
_cell.angle_gamma   90.00
#
_symmetry.space_group_name_H-M   'P 1'
#
loop_
_entity.id
_entity.type
_entity.pdbx_description
1 polymer ?
#
loop_
_entity_poly.entity_id
_entity_poly.type
_entity_poly.pdbx_seq_one_letter_code
_entity_poly.pdbx_strand_id
1 'polypeptide(L)'
;MIKKLFKTYFLVVLLLVACDNNEYSKQISNHHSSKEMPNQIEKNKEHSKKDDSTNSSGKNLTLEKKFLPPNFLVKKIEIEAKNHSLTLVMNYVLSEKLYEILKQYKDYYFVIQYPEEFSTLTNVKNSKPVKGPLPTNGQLSYSVTFLTSWSNDIPKDLINKINNGELRYNLIILDKEMFPVHIFNDVQWYQTFDPNKGSNIIFDEKKNEKEN
;
A
#
# COMPACT_ATOMS: atom_id res chain seq x y z
N MET A 1 22.26 -62.59 -14.54
CA MET A 1 21.66 -61.76 -15.62
C MET A 1 20.21 -61.45 -15.25
N ILE A 2 19.95 -60.27 -14.70
CA ILE A 2 18.58 -59.82 -14.40
C ILE A 2 18.22 -58.73 -15.40
N LYS A 3 17.15 -58.99 -16.14
CA LYS A 3 16.68 -58.19 -17.28
C LYS A 3 15.95 -56.93 -16.79
N LYS A 4 16.19 -55.89 -17.58
CA LYS A 4 15.59 -54.56 -17.68
C LYS A 4 14.11 -54.42 -17.25
N LEU A 5 13.88 -53.37 -16.45
CA LEU A 5 12.97 -52.23 -16.69
C LEU A 5 11.75 -52.46 -17.60
N PHE A 6 10.55 -52.26 -17.05
CA PHE A 6 9.48 -51.52 -17.72
C PHE A 6 8.70 -50.66 -16.72
N LYS A 7 8.63 -49.36 -17.04
CA LYS A 7 7.79 -48.34 -16.42
C LYS A 7 6.35 -48.51 -16.90
N THR A 8 5.39 -48.40 -16.00
CA THR A 8 4.06 -47.87 -16.33
C THR A 8 3.50 -47.14 -15.12
N TYR A 9 3.39 -45.82 -15.27
CA TYR A 9 2.65 -44.94 -14.38
C TYR A 9 1.17 -45.02 -14.68
N PHE A 10 0.38 -44.52 -13.71
CA PHE A 10 -0.89 -43.82 -13.92
C PHE A 10 -2.18 -44.65 -13.81
N LEU A 11 -2.73 -44.70 -12.60
CA LEU A 11 -4.17 -44.64 -12.41
C LEU A 11 -4.46 -43.59 -11.33
N VAL A 12 -4.72 -42.36 -11.80
CA VAL A 12 -5.22 -41.26 -10.97
C VAL A 12 -6.66 -41.56 -10.60
N VAL A 13 -6.92 -41.57 -9.30
CA VAL A 13 -8.26 -41.63 -8.70
C VAL A 13 -8.97 -40.31 -8.99
N LEU A 14 -9.94 -40.35 -9.90
CA LEU A 14 -10.91 -39.29 -10.14
C LEU A 14 -12.02 -39.40 -9.08
N LEU A 15 -11.99 -38.52 -8.09
CA LEU A 15 -13.13 -38.24 -7.22
C LEU A 15 -13.58 -36.80 -7.49
N LEU A 16 -14.74 -36.69 -8.15
CA LEU A 16 -15.96 -35.94 -7.78
C LEU A 16 -15.76 -34.67 -6.92
N VAL A 17 -16.44 -33.52 -7.07
CA VAL A 17 -17.58 -32.99 -7.84
C VAL A 17 -17.62 -31.50 -7.44
N ALA A 18 -17.96 -30.59 -8.36
CA ALA A 18 -18.85 -29.44 -8.12
C ALA A 18 -18.91 -28.56 -9.38
N CYS A 19 -19.88 -28.85 -10.25
CA CYS A 19 -20.50 -27.81 -11.06
C CYS A 19 -21.70 -27.31 -10.28
N ASP A 20 -21.72 -26.03 -9.94
CA ASP A 20 -22.97 -25.26 -9.92
C ASP A 20 -22.70 -23.96 -10.67
N ASN A 21 -23.39 -23.80 -11.79
CA ASN A 21 -23.42 -22.59 -12.58
C ASN A 21 -24.66 -21.79 -12.21
N ASN A 22 -24.44 -20.47 -12.13
CA ASN A 22 -25.41 -19.39 -12.27
C ASN A 22 -26.38 -19.13 -11.13
N GLU A 23 -26.09 -18.08 -10.36
CA GLU A 23 -27.04 -16.96 -10.26
C GLU A 23 -26.29 -15.64 -10.07
N TYR A 24 -26.36 -14.81 -11.12
CA TYR A 24 -25.99 -13.40 -11.10
C TYR A 24 -26.96 -12.64 -10.18
N SER A 25 -26.52 -12.24 -8.99
CA SER A 25 -27.27 -11.25 -8.20
C SER A 25 -26.93 -9.85 -8.70
N LYS A 26 -27.88 -9.28 -9.44
CA LYS A 26 -27.96 -7.87 -9.79
C LYS A 26 -29.18 -7.30 -9.07
N GLN A 27 -29.00 -6.66 -7.92
CA GLN A 27 -29.99 -5.73 -7.36
C GLN A 27 -29.30 -4.69 -6.46
N ILE A 28 -29.68 -3.42 -6.38
CA ILE A 28 -30.38 -2.47 -7.25
C ILE A 28 -29.93 -1.12 -6.66
N SER A 29 -29.35 -0.26 -7.50
CA SER A 29 -29.27 1.18 -7.27
C SER A 29 -30.47 1.79 -7.98
N ASN A 30 -31.00 2.87 -7.38
CA ASN A 30 -31.95 3.84 -7.90
C ASN A 30 -33.41 3.60 -7.52
N HIS A 31 -33.94 4.55 -6.73
CA HIS A 31 -35.32 4.96 -6.87
C HIS A 31 -35.44 6.49 -6.74
N HIS A 32 -35.82 7.12 -7.85
CA HIS A 32 -36.47 8.43 -8.00
C HIS A 32 -37.43 8.20 -9.19
N SER A 33 -38.73 8.52 -9.22
CA SER A 33 -39.58 9.44 -8.48
C SER A 33 -41.07 9.09 -8.71
N SER A 34 -41.96 9.62 -7.86
CA SER A 34 -43.32 10.14 -8.14
C SER A 34 -44.56 9.44 -7.54
N LYS A 35 -45.31 10.28 -6.78
CA LYS A 35 -46.77 10.34 -6.50
C LYS A 35 -47.33 9.90 -5.14
N GLU A 36 -47.60 10.95 -4.33
CA GLU A 36 -48.83 11.31 -3.57
C GLU A 36 -49.24 10.57 -2.27
N MET A 37 -48.99 11.26 -1.14
CA MET A 37 -49.80 11.62 0.09
C MET A 37 -50.92 10.70 0.65
N PRO A 38 -51.39 10.91 1.92
CA PRO A 38 -50.72 11.37 3.17
C PRO A 38 -51.15 10.57 4.44
N ASN A 39 -50.72 11.04 5.63
CA ASN A 39 -51.40 10.92 6.95
C ASN A 39 -51.17 9.58 7.72
N GLN A 40 -50.86 9.48 9.03
CA GLN A 40 -50.88 10.32 10.25
C GLN A 40 -49.84 9.74 11.26
N ILE A 41 -49.15 10.56 12.09
CA ILE A 41 -49.35 10.76 13.56
C ILE A 41 -49.27 9.42 14.33
N GLU A 42 -48.36 9.14 15.28
CA GLU A 42 -48.25 9.80 16.58
C GLU A 42 -47.06 9.31 17.45
N LYS A 43 -46.47 10.28 18.18
CA LYS A 43 -45.80 10.29 19.50
C LYS A 43 -45.27 8.99 20.18
N ASN A 44 -44.06 9.11 20.75
CA ASN A 44 -43.72 9.21 22.20
C ASN A 44 -42.22 8.84 22.38
N LYS A 45 -41.27 9.71 22.78
CA LYS A 45 -40.98 10.25 24.15
C LYS A 45 -41.43 9.27 25.26
N GLU A 46 -40.61 8.74 26.16
CA GLU A 46 -39.42 9.28 26.80
C GLU A 46 -38.85 8.22 27.78
N HIS A 47 -37.59 8.40 28.16
CA HIS A 47 -37.02 8.18 29.50
C HIS A 47 -36.54 6.78 29.98
N SER A 48 -35.20 6.71 30.10
CA SER A 48 -34.41 6.33 31.28
C SER A 48 -34.32 4.88 31.77
N LYS A 49 -33.08 4.36 31.77
CA LYS A 49 -32.24 4.06 32.96
C LYS A 49 -30.94 3.40 32.47
N LYS A 50 -29.78 4.05 32.67
CA LYS A 50 -28.84 3.90 33.80
C LYS A 50 -27.95 2.67 33.71
N ASP A 51 -26.66 2.96 33.83
CA ASP A 51 -25.54 2.11 34.24
C ASP A 51 -25.04 1.09 33.21
N ASP A 52 -23.92 1.42 32.57
CA ASP A 52 -22.74 0.60 32.81
C ASP A 52 -21.46 1.46 32.78
N SER A 53 -20.91 1.65 33.98
CA SER A 53 -19.48 1.84 34.17
C SER A 53 -18.75 0.61 33.62
N THR A 54 -17.48 0.76 33.33
CA THR A 54 -16.45 -0.30 33.36
C THR A 54 -15.95 -0.76 31.98
N ASN A 55 -14.63 -0.62 31.84
CA ASN A 55 -13.76 -1.14 30.79
C ASN A 55 -13.69 -0.35 29.48
N SER A 56 -12.87 0.70 29.53
CA SER A 56 -11.99 1.04 28.40
C SER A 56 -11.04 -0.14 28.11
N SER A 57 -11.57 -1.25 27.59
CA SER A 57 -10.76 -2.33 27.04
C SER A 57 -10.49 -2.02 25.58
N GLY A 58 -9.26 -1.62 25.31
CA GLY A 58 -8.59 -1.81 24.02
C GLY A 58 -9.34 -1.27 22.82
N LYS A 59 -9.38 0.06 22.67
CA LYS A 59 -9.55 0.62 21.32
C LYS A 59 -8.33 0.15 20.52
N ASN A 60 -8.50 -0.84 19.65
CA ASN A 60 -7.44 -1.28 18.74
C ASN A 60 -6.91 -0.06 17.99
N LEU A 61 -5.71 0.38 18.35
CA LEU A 61 -5.08 1.52 17.70
C LEU A 61 -4.69 1.03 16.29
N THR A 62 -5.31 1.57 15.24
CA THR A 62 -4.95 1.29 13.83
C THR A 62 -4.10 2.41 13.21
N LEU A 63 -3.07 2.02 12.44
CA LEU A 63 -2.20 2.94 11.69
C LEU A 63 -2.81 3.42 10.37
N GLU A 64 -4.01 2.94 10.02
CA GLU A 64 -4.73 3.34 8.82
C GLU A 64 -4.82 4.87 8.70
N LYS A 65 -4.44 5.36 7.52
CA LYS A 65 -4.46 6.78 7.15
C LYS A 65 -3.62 7.71 8.05
N LYS A 66 -2.79 7.17 8.96
CA LYS A 66 -1.93 7.99 9.84
C LYS A 66 -0.67 8.49 9.13
N PHE A 67 -0.21 7.74 8.13
CA PHE A 67 0.93 8.10 7.30
C PHE A 67 0.57 9.04 6.14
N LEU A 68 -0.58 9.70 6.13
CA LEU A 68 -0.91 10.67 5.09
C LEU A 68 -0.18 12.00 5.33
N PRO A 69 0.21 12.74 4.27
CA PRO A 69 0.62 14.13 4.41
C PRO A 69 -0.43 14.95 5.19
N PRO A 70 0.00 15.89 6.06
CA PRO A 70 1.38 16.32 6.31
C PRO A 70 2.11 15.47 7.38
N ASN A 71 1.55 14.33 7.82
CA ASN A 71 2.05 13.60 8.97
C ASN A 71 3.27 12.73 8.70
N PHE A 72 3.45 12.32 7.46
CA PHE A 72 4.63 11.60 6.98
C PHE A 72 5.05 12.21 5.66
N LEU A 73 6.31 12.62 5.57
CA LEU A 73 6.86 13.30 4.41
C LEU A 73 8.17 12.65 4.00
N VAL A 74 8.20 12.04 2.81
CA VAL A 74 9.44 11.59 2.19
C VAL A 74 10.20 12.81 1.67
N LYS A 75 11.43 12.99 2.15
CA LYS A 75 12.27 14.14 1.81
C LYS A 75 13.26 13.84 0.69
N LYS A 76 13.82 12.64 0.69
CA LYS A 76 14.80 12.23 -0.31
C LYS A 76 14.76 10.73 -0.50
N ILE A 77 14.86 10.29 -1.74
CA ILE A 77 15.16 8.92 -2.10
C ILE A 77 16.42 8.91 -2.96
N GLU A 78 17.37 8.08 -2.56
CA GLU A 78 18.61 7.81 -3.30
C GLU A 78 18.59 6.33 -3.68
N ILE A 79 18.93 6.04 -4.93
CA ILE A 79 18.90 4.67 -5.46
C ILE A 79 20.20 4.41 -6.20
N GLU A 80 20.83 3.28 -5.91
CA GLU A 80 21.99 2.78 -6.64
C GLU A 80 21.81 1.30 -6.96
N ALA A 81 21.90 0.95 -8.23
CA ALA A 81 21.97 -0.41 -8.73
C ALA A 81 23.37 -0.69 -9.30
N LYS A 82 24.02 -1.72 -8.75
CA LYS A 82 25.35 -2.18 -9.14
C LYS A 82 25.55 -3.65 -8.75
N ASN A 83 26.26 -4.42 -9.56
CA ASN A 83 26.70 -5.79 -9.24
C ASN A 83 25.58 -6.67 -8.64
N HIS A 84 24.45 -6.77 -9.34
CA HIS A 84 23.28 -7.56 -8.91
C HIS A 84 22.69 -7.14 -7.56
N SER A 85 22.92 -5.89 -7.16
CA SER A 85 22.39 -5.31 -5.94
C SER A 85 21.78 -3.94 -6.21
N LEU A 86 20.75 -3.63 -5.42
CA LEU A 86 20.03 -2.36 -5.39
C LEU A 86 20.04 -1.90 -3.93
N THR A 87 20.58 -0.71 -3.71
CA THR A 87 20.48 0.01 -2.45
C THR A 87 19.53 1.18 -2.65
N LEU A 88 18.49 1.26 -1.84
CA LEU A 88 17.58 2.40 -1.78
C LEU A 88 17.65 3.02 -0.39
N VAL A 89 17.98 4.31 -0.30
CA VAL A 89 18.00 5.06 0.96
C VAL A 89 16.86 6.07 0.93
N MET A 90 15.95 5.98 1.90
CA MET A 90 14.82 6.89 2.06
C MET A 90 15.00 7.73 3.32
N ASN A 91 15.07 9.05 3.14
CA ASN A 91 15.04 10.03 4.21
C ASN A 91 13.63 10.61 4.33
N TYR A 92 13.08 10.65 5.54
CA TYR A 92 11.71 11.10 5.78
C TYR A 92 11.56 11.83 7.11
N VAL A 93 10.45 12.57 7.24
CA VAL A 93 10.07 13.33 8.43
C VAL A 93 8.69 12.93 8.90
N LEU A 94 8.53 12.76 10.20
CA LEU A 94 7.26 12.58 10.89
C LEU A 94 6.76 13.92 11.42
N SER A 95 5.44 14.14 11.41
CA SER A 95 4.85 15.18 12.24
C SER A 95 4.87 14.78 13.72
N GLU A 96 4.79 15.74 14.62
CA GLU A 96 4.60 15.49 16.05
C GLU A 96 3.37 14.61 16.32
N LYS A 97 2.29 14.81 15.56
CA LYS A 97 1.08 13.98 15.69
C LYS A 97 1.35 12.51 15.39
N LEU A 98 2.05 12.20 14.30
CA LEU A 98 2.38 10.80 13.97
C LEU A 98 3.45 10.25 14.91
N TYR A 99 4.40 11.07 15.34
CA TYR A 99 5.36 10.72 16.39
C TYR A 99 4.65 10.23 17.67
N GLU A 100 3.68 11.01 18.16
CA GLU A 100 2.91 10.67 19.37
C GLU A 100 2.10 9.38 19.22
N ILE A 101 1.52 9.17 18.03
CA ILE A 101 0.81 7.93 17.70
C ILE A 101 1.78 6.76 17.74
N LEU A 102 2.92 6.85 17.04
CA LEU A 102 3.88 5.75 16.90
C LEU A 102 4.54 5.35 18.22
N LYS A 103 4.66 6.25 19.21
CA LYS A 103 5.08 5.89 20.57
C LYS A 103 4.20 4.84 21.24
N GLN A 104 2.93 4.75 20.83
CA GLN A 104 1.96 3.78 21.37
C GLN A 104 1.99 2.46 20.58
N TYR A 105 2.74 2.38 19.47
CA TYR A 105 2.89 1.18 18.66
C TYR A 105 4.15 0.42 19.03
N LYS A 106 4.06 -0.90 18.85
CA LYS A 106 5.21 -1.79 19.00
C LYS A 106 6.10 -1.74 17.77
N ASP A 107 5.54 -2.05 16.61
CA ASP A 107 6.29 -2.20 15.37
C ASP A 107 5.46 -1.69 14.19
N TYR A 108 6.16 -1.22 13.16
CA TYR A 108 5.65 -0.98 11.83
C TYR A 108 6.80 -1.19 10.84
N TYR A 109 6.49 -1.46 9.57
CA TYR A 109 7.48 -1.82 8.57
C TYR A 109 7.29 -1.06 7.28
N PHE A 110 8.39 -0.85 6.57
CA PHE A 110 8.43 -0.32 5.22
C PHE A 110 8.79 -1.43 4.24
N VAL A 111 8.13 -1.43 3.09
CA VAL A 111 8.45 -2.30 1.96
C VAL A 111 8.48 -1.44 0.70
N ILE A 112 9.52 -1.61 -0.12
CA ILE A 112 9.53 -1.07 -1.48
C ILE A 112 8.93 -2.12 -2.40
N GLN A 113 7.87 -1.75 -3.10
CA GLN A 113 7.40 -2.51 -4.25
C GLN A 113 8.13 -1.99 -5.50
N TYR A 114 8.77 -2.93 -6.20
CA TYR A 114 9.59 -2.62 -7.36
C TYR A 114 8.76 -2.46 -8.63
N PRO A 115 9.24 -1.65 -9.60
CA PRO A 115 8.61 -1.52 -10.91
C PRO A 115 8.53 -2.89 -11.61
N GLU A 116 7.52 -3.06 -12.46
CA GLU A 116 7.28 -4.32 -13.19
C GLU A 116 8.46 -4.70 -14.08
N GLU A 117 9.07 -3.71 -14.75
CA GLU A 117 10.26 -3.88 -15.61
C GLU A 117 11.44 -4.53 -14.85
N PHE A 118 11.66 -4.12 -13.59
CA PHE A 118 12.66 -4.73 -12.73
C PHE A 118 12.21 -6.10 -12.22
N SER A 119 10.97 -6.18 -11.74
CA SER A 119 10.43 -7.38 -11.09
C SER A 119 10.37 -8.58 -12.02
N THR A 120 10.05 -8.36 -13.29
CA THR A 120 9.90 -9.42 -14.30
C THR A 120 11.24 -10.08 -14.64
N LEU A 121 12.33 -9.31 -14.65
CA LEU A 121 13.66 -9.81 -14.99
C LEU A 121 14.39 -10.42 -13.79
N THR A 122 14.16 -9.86 -12.60
CA THR A 122 14.84 -10.28 -11.37
C THR A 122 14.07 -11.32 -10.56
N ASN A 123 12.77 -11.49 -10.83
CA ASN A 123 11.81 -12.20 -9.98
C ASN A 123 11.67 -11.61 -8.56
N VAL A 124 12.16 -10.39 -8.33
CA VAL A 124 12.05 -9.71 -7.04
C VAL A 124 10.98 -8.62 -7.14
N LYS A 125 9.80 -8.90 -6.59
CA LYS A 125 8.67 -7.95 -6.62
C LYS A 125 8.73 -6.88 -5.53
N ASN A 126 9.24 -7.24 -4.35
CA ASN A 126 9.27 -6.38 -3.18
C ASN A 126 10.61 -6.49 -2.47
N SER A 127 11.02 -5.43 -1.77
CA SER A 127 12.09 -5.52 -0.78
C SER A 127 11.65 -6.42 0.38
N LYS A 128 12.62 -6.86 1.18
CA LYS A 128 12.31 -7.36 2.53
C LYS A 128 11.67 -6.22 3.35
N PRO A 129 10.74 -6.52 4.28
CA PRO A 129 10.25 -5.54 5.23
C PRO A 129 11.39 -5.01 6.09
N VAL A 130 11.51 -3.69 6.16
CA VAL A 130 12.46 -3.00 7.03
C VAL A 130 11.68 -2.34 8.16
N LYS A 131 12.02 -2.68 9.39
CA LYS A 131 11.36 -2.14 10.57
C LYS A 131 11.58 -0.62 10.62
N GLY A 132 10.50 0.13 10.74
CA GLY A 132 10.55 1.56 10.96
C GLY A 132 11.04 1.87 12.39
N PRO A 133 11.90 2.89 12.58
CA PRO A 133 12.34 3.32 13.90
C PRO A 133 11.15 3.79 14.72
N LEU A 134 11.02 3.26 15.95
CA LEU A 134 10.09 3.84 16.91
C LEU A 134 10.63 5.17 17.39
N PRO A 135 9.79 6.23 17.43
CA PRO A 135 10.30 7.53 17.77
C PRO A 135 10.74 7.62 19.24
N THR A 136 11.94 8.15 19.45
CA THR A 136 12.50 8.40 20.80
C THR A 136 13.13 9.79 20.84
N ASN A 137 13.23 10.37 22.04
CA ASN A 137 13.95 11.63 22.30
C ASN A 137 13.52 12.83 21.44
N GLY A 138 12.29 12.87 20.95
CA GLY A 138 11.75 13.96 20.13
C GLY A 138 12.30 14.00 18.69
N GLN A 139 13.01 12.96 18.24
CA GLN A 139 13.52 12.91 16.87
C GLN A 139 12.36 12.79 15.88
N LEU A 140 12.34 13.64 14.85
CA LEU A 140 11.32 13.61 13.79
C LEU A 140 11.86 13.22 12.41
N SER A 141 13.18 13.29 12.21
CA SER A 141 13.84 12.99 10.94
C SER A 141 14.56 11.65 11.00
N TYR A 142 14.35 10.82 9.99
CA TYR A 142 14.82 9.44 9.96
C TYR A 142 15.34 9.06 8.57
N SER A 143 16.17 8.02 8.55
CA SER A 143 16.65 7.38 7.34
C SER A 143 16.44 5.88 7.43
N VAL A 144 16.06 5.25 6.33
CA VAL A 144 15.91 3.80 6.22
C VAL A 144 16.56 3.32 4.92
N THR A 145 17.26 2.19 5.00
CA THR A 145 17.96 1.59 3.86
C THR A 145 17.31 0.26 3.51
N PHE A 146 17.01 0.08 2.23
CA PHE A 146 16.55 -1.16 1.64
C PHE A 146 17.66 -1.74 0.80
N LEU A 147 17.94 -3.03 1.03
CA LEU A 147 18.94 -3.78 0.28
C LEU A 147 18.24 -4.93 -0.43
N THR A 148 18.43 -4.98 -1.74
CA THR A 148 17.90 -6.07 -2.58
C THR A 148 19.01 -6.60 -3.45
N SER A 149 19.08 -7.92 -3.55
CA SER A 149 19.98 -8.65 -4.43
C SER A 149 19.18 -9.55 -5.35
N TRP A 150 19.67 -9.78 -6.56
CA TRP A 150 19.07 -10.72 -7.51
C TRP A 150 20.15 -11.59 -8.16
N SER A 151 19.75 -12.65 -8.85
CA SER A 151 20.71 -13.63 -9.40
C SER A 151 20.98 -13.46 -10.89
N ASN A 152 20.01 -12.96 -11.65
CA ASN A 152 20.09 -12.88 -13.10
C ASN A 152 20.72 -11.58 -13.57
N ASP A 153 21.47 -11.60 -14.67
CA ASP A 153 21.84 -10.35 -15.32
C ASP A 153 20.60 -9.59 -15.80
N ILE A 154 20.62 -8.27 -15.66
CA ILE A 154 19.61 -7.38 -16.23
C ILE A 154 20.25 -6.41 -17.22
N PRO A 155 19.51 -5.92 -18.23
CA PRO A 155 20.05 -5.02 -19.24
C PRO A 155 20.70 -3.77 -18.62
N LYS A 156 21.82 -3.32 -19.19
CA LYS A 156 22.51 -2.08 -18.74
C LYS A 156 21.60 -0.86 -18.82
N ASP A 157 20.71 -0.79 -19.81
CA ASP A 157 19.70 0.27 -19.92
C ASP A 157 18.80 0.34 -18.68
N LEU A 158 18.38 -0.82 -18.15
CA LEU A 158 17.57 -0.86 -16.94
C LEU A 158 18.36 -0.40 -15.71
N ILE A 159 19.64 -0.77 -15.60
CA ILE A 159 20.53 -0.25 -14.54
C ILE A 159 20.63 1.28 -14.61
N ASN A 160 20.78 1.83 -15.81
CA ASN A 160 20.85 3.28 -16.00
C ASN A 160 19.54 3.96 -15.60
N LYS A 161 18.38 3.42 -16.02
CA LYS A 161 17.06 3.92 -15.61
C LYS A 161 16.87 3.93 -14.09
N ILE A 162 17.34 2.87 -13.41
CA ILE A 162 17.32 2.81 -11.94
C ILE A 162 18.14 3.95 -11.34
N ASN A 163 19.40 4.07 -11.77
CA ASN A 163 20.35 5.04 -11.22
C ASN A 163 19.99 6.50 -11.53
N ASN A 164 19.29 6.74 -12.63
CA ASN A 164 18.79 8.05 -13.01
C ASN A 164 17.43 8.39 -12.38
N GLY A 165 16.82 7.46 -11.62
CA GLY A 165 15.51 7.68 -10.98
C GLY A 165 14.34 7.72 -11.98
N GLU A 166 14.46 7.02 -13.11
CA GLU A 166 13.46 7.02 -14.19
C GLU A 166 12.34 6.00 -13.97
N LEU A 167 12.54 5.03 -13.06
CA LEU A 167 11.55 4.00 -12.75
C LEU A 167 10.65 4.37 -11.59
N ARG A 168 9.46 3.77 -11.52
CA ARG A 168 8.43 4.05 -10.50
C ARG A 168 8.44 3.03 -9.37
N TYR A 169 8.74 3.49 -8.15
CA TYR A 169 8.73 2.66 -6.94
C TYR A 169 7.56 3.03 -6.06
N ASN A 170 6.92 2.04 -5.44
CA ASN A 170 5.89 2.29 -4.44
C ASN A 170 6.43 1.98 -3.05
N LEU A 171 6.08 2.80 -2.07
CA LEU A 171 6.35 2.53 -0.66
C LEU A 171 5.09 1.99 -0.01
N ILE A 172 5.16 0.77 0.50
CA ILE A 172 4.11 0.13 1.28
C ILE A 172 4.49 0.24 2.76
N ILE A 173 3.55 0.68 3.58
CA ILE A 173 3.67 0.72 5.03
C ILE A 173 2.81 -0.38 5.61
N LEU A 174 3.42 -1.21 6.44
CA LEU A 174 2.79 -2.35 7.10
C LEU A 174 2.69 -2.10 8.61
N ASP A 175 1.66 -2.64 9.23
CA ASP A 175 1.57 -2.73 10.69
C ASP A 175 2.42 -3.89 11.27
N LYS A 176 2.31 -4.10 12.58
CA LYS A 176 2.97 -5.20 13.31
C LYS A 176 2.60 -6.61 12.81
N GLU A 177 1.44 -6.76 12.17
CA GLU A 177 0.91 -8.02 11.64
C GLU A 177 1.24 -8.20 10.15
N MET A 178 2.04 -7.28 9.59
CA MET A 178 2.43 -7.24 8.18
C MET A 178 1.26 -6.94 7.23
N PHE A 179 0.17 -6.36 7.72
CA PHE A 179 -0.93 -5.90 6.89
C PHE A 179 -0.65 -4.50 6.34
N PRO A 180 -0.88 -4.26 5.03
CA PRO A 180 -0.74 -2.93 4.44
C PRO A 180 -1.71 -1.92 5.07
N VAL A 181 -1.16 -0.86 5.67
CA VAL A 181 -1.94 0.25 6.25
C VAL A 181 -1.91 1.49 5.36
N HIS A 182 -0.91 1.60 4.48
CA HIS A 182 -0.82 2.66 3.49
C HIS A 182 0.09 2.30 2.32
N ILE A 183 -0.17 2.88 1.14
CA ILE A 183 0.67 2.76 -0.05
C ILE A 183 0.88 4.16 -0.63
N PHE A 184 2.14 4.56 -0.77
CA PHE A 184 2.55 5.70 -1.57
C PHE A 184 2.96 5.21 -2.95
N ASN A 185 2.22 5.62 -3.97
CA ASN A 185 2.61 5.37 -5.34
C ASN A 185 3.71 6.34 -5.74
N ASP A 186 4.72 5.89 -6.48
CA ASP A 186 5.77 6.77 -7.03
C ASP A 186 6.49 7.61 -5.99
N VAL A 187 6.94 6.95 -4.92
CA VAL A 187 7.42 7.61 -3.70
C VAL A 187 8.56 8.61 -3.94
N GLN A 188 9.35 8.43 -5.00
CA GLN A 188 10.42 9.33 -5.40
C GLN A 188 9.97 10.76 -5.75
N TRP A 189 8.71 10.97 -6.13
CA TRP A 189 8.18 12.28 -6.49
C TRP A 189 7.49 13.00 -5.32
N TYR A 190 7.42 12.37 -4.14
CA TYR A 190 6.93 13.04 -2.93
C TYR A 190 7.93 14.05 -2.35
N GLN A 191 9.18 14.07 -2.84
CA GLN A 191 10.22 15.01 -2.40
C GLN A 191 9.84 16.48 -2.65
N THR A 192 9.00 16.74 -3.66
CA THR A 192 8.58 18.09 -4.06
C THR A 192 7.34 18.58 -3.31
N PHE A 193 6.73 17.73 -2.47
CA PHE A 193 5.57 18.13 -1.68
C PHE A 193 5.98 19.12 -0.58
N ASP A 194 5.65 20.38 -0.77
CA ASP A 194 5.75 21.43 0.23
C ASP A 194 4.35 21.70 0.79
N PRO A 195 4.05 21.33 2.06
CA PRO A 195 2.73 21.57 2.65
C PRO A 195 2.38 23.06 2.77
N ASN A 196 3.35 23.96 2.63
CA ASN A 196 3.16 25.40 2.72
C ASN A 196 3.01 26.07 1.35
N LYS A 197 3.27 25.35 0.26
CA LYS A 197 3.00 25.82 -1.11
C LYS A 197 1.85 25.01 -1.67
N GLY A 198 0.69 25.63 -1.79
CA GLY A 198 -0.46 25.03 -2.45
C GLY A 198 -0.04 24.38 -3.78
N SER A 199 -0.51 23.17 -4.03
CA SER A 199 -0.18 22.40 -5.23
C SER A 199 -0.76 23.11 -6.46
N ASN A 200 0.04 23.91 -7.15
CA ASN A 200 -0.32 24.46 -8.45
C ASN A 200 -0.09 23.38 -9.51
N ILE A 201 -0.98 22.39 -9.57
CA ILE A 201 -1.06 21.49 -10.71
C ILE A 201 -1.74 22.31 -11.82
N ILE A 202 -0.92 22.92 -12.70
CA ILE A 202 -1.40 23.45 -13.97
C ILE A 202 -1.70 22.21 -14.83
N PHE A 203 -2.98 21.88 -14.97
CA PHE A 203 -3.43 20.99 -16.03
C PHE A 203 -3.29 21.77 -17.34
N ASP A 204 -2.26 21.46 -18.13
CA ASP A 204 -2.19 21.88 -19.52
C ASP A 204 -3.32 21.17 -20.29
N GLU A 205 -4.50 21.78 -20.31
CA GLU A 205 -5.49 21.51 -21.35
C GLU A 205 -4.90 21.96 -22.68
N LYS A 206 -4.33 21.01 -23.43
CA LYS A 206 -4.08 21.20 -24.86
C LYS A 206 -5.42 21.45 -25.55
N LYS A 207 -5.76 22.72 -25.72
CA LYS A 207 -6.77 23.21 -26.65
C LYS A 207 -6.31 22.84 -28.06
N ASN A 208 -6.88 21.78 -28.62
CA ASN A 208 -6.85 21.53 -30.06
C ASN A 208 -7.72 22.61 -30.72
N GLU A 209 -7.11 23.75 -31.03
CA GLU A 209 -7.67 24.72 -31.95
C GLU A 209 -7.48 24.13 -33.36
N LYS A 210 -8.58 23.62 -33.91
CA LYS A 210 -8.75 23.49 -35.35
C LYS A 210 -8.73 24.91 -35.91
N GLU A 211 -7.80 25.21 -36.82
CA GLU A 211 -8.02 26.25 -37.82
C GLU A 211 -7.54 25.76 -39.20
N ASN A 212 -8.55 25.66 -40.06
CA ASN A 212 -8.59 25.77 -41.53
C ASN A 212 -7.80 24.79 -42.41
#